data_AF-M4WUV0-F1
#
_entry.id   AF-M4WUV0-F1
#
_cell.length_a   1.000
_cell.length_b   1.000
_cell.length_c   1.000
_cell.angle_alpha   90.00
_cell.angle_beta   90.00
_cell.angle_gamma   90.00
#
_symmetry.space_group_name_H-M   'P 1'
#
loop_
_entity.id
_entity.type
_entity.pdbx_description
1 polymer ?
#
loop_
_entity_poly.entity_id
_entity_poly.type
_entity_poly.pdbx_seq_one_letter_code
_entity_poly.pdbx_strand_id
1 'polypeptide(L)'
;MVLLRVLFEAALRDYLLRHKHYQKVKDSVFEEQAVQGRPFNQKQKRDFTPALSNMLSWVVKNTEIFSSDLRRGTKTSIDNFIRDLSRLNGIVHEDGVLTDFSEAKQIRNNALKALETFLES
;
A
#
# COMPACT_ATOMS: atom_id res chain seq x y z
N MET A 1 -4.31 -14.36 7.24
CA MET A 1 -3.99 -13.46 6.11
C MET A 1 -4.50 -12.04 6.28
N VAL A 2 -5.70 -11.82 6.83
CA VAL A 2 -6.22 -10.47 7.19
C VAL A 2 -5.21 -9.68 8.03
N LEU A 3 -4.59 -10.30 9.04
CA LEU A 3 -3.61 -9.62 9.90
C LEU A 3 -2.42 -9.05 9.12
N LEU A 4 -1.87 -9.80 8.16
CA LEU A 4 -0.73 -9.33 7.35
C LEU A 4 -1.15 -8.13 6.49
N ARG A 5 -2.34 -8.16 5.88
CA ARG A 5 -2.88 -7.04 5.11
C ARG A 5 -3.03 -5.79 5.98
N VAL A 6 -3.65 -5.95 7.16
CA VAL A 6 -3.87 -4.84 8.11
C VAL A 6 -2.55 -4.28 8.62
N LEU A 7 -1.59 -5.15 8.96
CA LEU A 7 -0.25 -4.74 9.38
C LEU A 7 0.47 -3.95 8.29
N PHE A 8 0.41 -4.43 7.05
CA PHE A 8 1.03 -3.75 5.90
C PHE A 8 0.40 -2.38 5.67
N GLU A 9 -0.92 -2.29 5.72
CA GLU A 9 -1.63 -1.02 5.57
C GLU A 9 -1.31 -0.04 6.68
N ALA A 10 -1.29 -0.50 7.93
CA ALA A 10 -0.94 0.32 9.08
C ALA A 10 0.51 0.81 9.02
N ALA A 11 1.46 -0.09 8.71
CA ALA A 11 2.88 0.25 8.61
C ALA A 11 3.15 1.22 7.46
N LEU A 12 2.56 0.99 6.29
CA LEU A 12 2.69 1.90 5.15
C LEU A 12 2.11 3.28 5.47
N ARG A 13 0.91 3.32 6.08
CA ARG A 13 0.27 4.58 6.47
C ARG A 13 1.13 5.34 7.48
N ASP A 14 1.62 4.66 8.51
CA ASP A 14 2.49 5.22 9.52
C ASP A 14 3.78 5.79 8.91
N TYR A 15 4.47 5.02 8.06
CA TYR A 15 5.64 5.49 7.31
C TYR A 15 5.34 6.78 6.53
N LEU A 16 4.25 6.80 5.75
CA LEU A 16 3.86 7.98 4.98
C LEU A 16 3.55 9.20 5.86
N LEU A 17 3.03 8.99 7.07
CA LEU A 17 2.80 10.06 8.04
C LEU A 17 4.11 10.56 8.66
N ARG A 18 4.96 9.66 9.15
CA ARG A 18 6.26 9.98 9.78
C ARG A 18 7.18 10.74 8.83
N HIS A 19 7.17 10.39 7.54
CA HIS A 19 7.98 11.04 6.51
C HIS A 19 7.26 12.18 5.77
N LYS A 20 6.08 12.63 6.25
CA LYS A 20 5.33 13.77 5.69
C LYS A 20 4.97 13.62 4.20
N HIS A 21 4.70 12.39 3.76
CA HIS A 21 4.28 12.07 2.40
C HIS A 21 2.78 11.79 2.27
N TYR A 22 2.09 11.58 3.39
CA TYR A 22 0.66 11.24 3.39
C TYR A 22 -0.22 12.28 2.66
N GLN A 23 0.08 13.58 2.80
CA GLN A 23 -0.67 14.62 2.08
C GLN A 23 -0.43 14.54 0.57
N LYS A 24 0.80 14.23 0.12
CA LYS A 24 1.11 14.06 -1.32
C LYS A 24 0.31 12.92 -1.94
N VAL A 25 0.05 11.86 -1.18
CA VAL A 25 -0.83 10.76 -1.62
C VAL A 25 -2.26 11.27 -1.80
N LYS A 26 -2.79 12.04 -0.84
CA LYS A 26 -4.14 12.65 -0.96
C LYS A 26 -4.24 13.54 -2.18
N ASP A 27 -3.24 14.41 -2.37
CA ASP A 27 -3.21 15.37 -3.48
C ASP A 27 -3.19 14.65 -4.83
N SER A 28 -2.37 13.60 -4.97
CA SER A 28 -2.36 12.76 -6.17
C SER A 28 -3.72 12.13 -6.48
N VAL A 29 -4.46 11.66 -5.48
CA VAL A 29 -5.81 11.12 -5.70
C VAL A 29 -6.78 12.23 -6.12
N PHE A 30 -6.68 13.42 -5.52
CA PHE A 30 -7.53 14.56 -5.89
C PHE A 30 -7.29 15.01 -7.33
N GLU A 31 -6.03 15.02 -7.76
CA GLU A 31 -5.63 15.34 -9.13
C GLU A 31 -6.15 14.29 -10.12
N GLU A 32 -5.95 12.99 -9.83
CA GLU A 32 -6.45 11.89 -10.67
C GLU A 32 -7.98 11.96 -10.84
N GLN A 33 -8.71 12.24 -9.76
CA GLN A 33 -10.18 12.38 -9.79
C GLN A 33 -10.64 13.63 -10.54
N ALA A 34 -9.91 14.75 -10.43
CA ALA A 34 -10.20 15.96 -11.19
C ALA A 34 -10.02 15.74 -12.69
N VAL A 35 -8.95 15.05 -13.11
CA VAL A 35 -8.70 14.69 -14.52
C VAL A 35 -9.81 13.80 -15.08
N GLN A 36 -10.40 12.93 -14.26
CA GLN A 36 -11.54 12.08 -14.62
C GLN A 36 -12.90 12.82 -14.61
N GLY A 37 -12.91 14.14 -14.41
CA GLY A 37 -14.12 14.95 -14.37
C GLY A 37 -14.94 14.79 -13.08
N ARG A 38 -14.36 14.25 -12.01
CA ARG A 38 -15.01 14.01 -10.71
C ARG A 38 -14.24 14.69 -9.56
N PRO A 39 -14.00 16.00 -9.60
CA PRO A 39 -13.19 16.68 -8.60
C PRO A 39 -13.83 16.63 -7.21
N PHE A 40 -12.99 16.48 -6.19
CA PHE A 40 -13.43 16.50 -4.79
C PHE A 40 -13.74 17.94 -4.36
N ASN A 41 -14.88 18.14 -3.69
CA ASN A 41 -15.17 19.38 -2.99
C ASN A 41 -14.38 19.48 -1.66
N GLN A 42 -14.39 20.66 -1.02
CA GLN A 42 -13.60 20.90 0.19
C GLN A 42 -13.94 19.94 1.35
N LYS A 43 -15.23 19.64 1.55
CA LYS A 43 -15.66 18.70 2.59
C LYS A 43 -15.12 17.29 2.31
N GLN A 44 -15.24 16.83 1.06
CA GLN A 44 -14.70 15.54 0.64
C GLN A 44 -13.18 15.48 0.81
N LYS A 45 -12.42 16.52 0.46
CA LYS A 45 -10.95 16.55 0.66
C LYS A 45 -10.55 16.46 2.13
N ARG A 46 -11.30 17.14 3.01
CA ARG A 46 -11.08 17.11 4.46
C ARG A 46 -11.31 15.72 5.02
N ASP A 47 -12.44 15.10 4.66
CA ASP A 47 -12.89 13.83 5.24
C ASP A 47 -12.25 12.61 4.53
N PHE A 48 -11.53 12.81 3.42
CA PHE A 48 -10.92 11.74 2.64
C PHE A 48 -9.73 11.09 3.36
N THR A 49 -9.79 9.76 3.42
CA THR A 49 -8.70 8.87 3.83
C THR A 49 -8.32 7.97 2.64
N PRO A 50 -7.06 8.05 2.14
CA PRO A 50 -6.57 7.14 1.11
C PRO A 50 -6.72 5.68 1.51
N ALA A 51 -7.21 4.84 0.59
CA ALA A 51 -7.17 3.40 0.75
C ALA A 51 -5.76 2.86 0.53
N LEU A 52 -5.51 1.62 0.96
CA LEU A 52 -4.25 0.91 0.70
C LEU A 52 -3.82 0.95 -0.77
N SER A 53 -4.75 0.76 -1.70
CA SER A 53 -4.47 0.83 -3.15
C SER A 53 -3.99 2.20 -3.60
N ASN A 54 -4.53 3.30 -3.05
CA ASN A 54 -4.07 4.65 -3.34
C ASN A 54 -2.63 4.85 -2.85
N MET A 55 -2.34 4.44 -1.61
CA MET A 55 -1.00 4.56 -1.03
C MET A 55 0.03 3.75 -1.82
N LEU A 56 -0.30 2.49 -2.17
CA LEU A 56 0.57 1.61 -2.96
C LEU A 56 0.84 2.18 -4.35
N SER A 57 -0.21 2.61 -5.06
CA SER A 57 -0.11 3.22 -6.40
C SER A 57 0.80 4.45 -6.39
N TRP A 58 0.69 5.29 -5.36
CA TRP A 58 1.54 6.46 -5.22
C TRP A 58 2.99 6.08 -4.92
N VAL A 59 3.22 5.19 -3.95
CA VAL A 59 4.59 4.81 -3.53
C VAL A 59 5.39 4.15 -4.65
N VAL A 60 4.79 3.28 -5.47
CA VAL A 60 5.52 2.63 -6.57
C VAL A 60 5.96 3.62 -7.67
N LYS A 61 5.28 4.78 -7.77
CA LYS A 61 5.64 5.88 -8.67
C LYS A 61 6.66 6.85 -8.05
N ASN A 62 6.78 6.87 -6.71
CA ASN A 62 7.58 7.83 -5.95
C ASN A 62 8.60 7.11 -5.04
N THR A 63 9.42 6.23 -5.63
CA THR A 63 10.35 5.38 -4.86
C THR A 63 11.55 6.14 -4.28
N GLU A 64 11.74 7.40 -4.67
CA GLU A 64 12.75 8.30 -4.12
C GLU A 64 12.54 8.64 -2.65
N ILE A 65 11.34 8.38 -2.10
CA ILE A 65 11.07 8.48 -0.66
C ILE A 65 11.86 7.45 0.16
N PHE A 66 12.41 6.42 -0.47
CA PHE A 66 13.28 5.43 0.15
C PHE A 66 14.75 5.79 -0.06
N SER A 67 15.59 5.47 0.92
CA SER A 67 17.04 5.53 0.79
C SER A 67 17.52 4.70 -0.41
N SER A 68 18.61 5.12 -1.04
CA SER A 68 19.16 4.48 -2.24
C SER A 68 19.31 2.98 -2.09
N ASP A 69 19.79 2.55 -0.93
CA ASP A 69 20.22 1.19 -0.65
C ASP A 69 19.02 0.25 -0.45
N LEU A 70 17.89 0.78 0.02
CA LEU A 70 16.66 0.02 0.25
C LEU A 70 15.72 0.06 -0.96
N ARG A 71 15.74 1.15 -1.74
CA ARG A 71 14.78 1.48 -2.79
C ARG A 71 14.39 0.31 -3.71
N ARG A 72 15.38 -0.37 -4.29
CA ARG A 72 15.11 -1.46 -5.25
C ARG A 72 14.44 -2.66 -4.59
N GLY A 73 14.91 -3.04 -3.39
CA GLY A 73 14.37 -4.16 -2.63
C GLY A 73 12.95 -3.88 -2.16
N THR A 74 12.74 -2.69 -1.59
CA THR A 74 11.43 -2.22 -1.13
C THR A 74 10.44 -2.14 -2.29
N LYS A 75 10.81 -1.57 -3.43
CA LYS A 75 9.95 -1.50 -4.62
C LYS A 75 9.54 -2.91 -5.09
N THR A 76 10.50 -3.82 -5.23
CA THR A 76 10.23 -5.20 -5.66
C THR A 76 9.24 -5.88 -4.72
N SER A 77 9.44 -5.71 -3.41
CA SER A 77 8.54 -6.26 -2.37
C SER A 77 7.13 -5.68 -2.46
N ILE A 78 7.00 -4.37 -2.66
CA ILE A 78 5.71 -3.71 -2.87
C ILE A 78 5.02 -4.21 -4.14
N ASP A 79 5.73 -4.29 -5.27
CA ASP A 79 5.18 -4.78 -6.54
C ASP A 79 4.66 -6.23 -6.41
N ASN A 80 5.40 -7.08 -5.71
CA ASN A 80 4.97 -8.46 -5.44
C ASN A 80 3.73 -8.48 -4.54
N PHE A 81 3.71 -7.69 -3.47
CA PHE A 81 2.56 -7.61 -2.57
C PHE A 81 1.30 -7.08 -3.28
N ILE A 82 1.43 -6.12 -4.21
CA ILE A 82 0.32 -5.64 -5.04
C ILE A 82 -0.29 -6.77 -5.88
N ARG A 83 0.55 -7.66 -6.44
CA ARG A 83 0.06 -8.83 -7.19
C ARG A 83 -0.67 -9.83 -6.30
N ASP A 84 -0.21 -9.98 -5.06
CA ASP A 84 -0.82 -10.85 -4.06
C ASP A 84 -2.11 -10.27 -3.47
N LEU A 85 -2.31 -8.95 -3.55
CA LEU A 85 -3.43 -8.23 -2.94
C LEU A 85 -4.80 -8.63 -3.52
N SER A 86 -4.89 -8.90 -4.82
CA SER A 86 -6.11 -9.42 -5.44
C SER A 86 -6.50 -10.78 -4.86
N ARG A 87 -5.52 -11.67 -4.69
CA ARG A 87 -5.69 -12.99 -4.08
C ARG A 87 -6.03 -12.91 -2.60
N LEU A 88 -5.33 -12.04 -1.86
CA LEU A 88 -5.62 -11.77 -0.45
C LEU A 88 -7.05 -11.29 -0.24
N ASN A 89 -7.54 -10.38 -1.09
CA ASN A 89 -8.91 -9.89 -1.00
C ASN A 89 -9.92 -11.01 -1.32
N GLY A 90 -9.65 -11.88 -2.30
CA GLY A 90 -10.49 -13.05 -2.60
C GLY A 90 -10.57 -14.06 -1.43
N ILE A 91 -9.44 -14.36 -0.79
CA ILE A 91 -9.38 -15.22 0.41
C ILE A 91 -10.22 -14.64 1.57
N VAL A 92 -10.25 -13.31 1.69
CA VAL A 92 -10.97 -12.62 2.78
C VAL A 92 -12.47 -12.52 2.51
N HIS A 93 -12.90 -12.43 1.25
CA HIS A 93 -14.27 -12.03 0.91
C HIS A 93 -15.14 -13.12 0.29
N GLU A 94 -14.62 -14.14 -0.39
CA GLU A 94 -15.48 -14.97 -1.26
C GLU A 94 -15.44 -16.48 -1.02
N ASP A 95 -14.32 -17.12 -0.66
CA ASP A 95 -14.29 -18.60 -0.73
C ASP A 95 -13.88 -19.36 0.53
N GLY A 96 -13.28 -18.72 1.54
CA GLY A 96 -12.86 -19.41 2.78
C GLY A 96 -11.88 -20.58 2.55
N VAL A 97 -11.46 -20.85 1.31
CA VAL A 97 -10.53 -21.91 0.95
C VAL A 97 -9.21 -21.56 1.60
N LEU A 98 -8.82 -22.43 2.54
CA LEU A 98 -7.54 -22.42 3.20
C LEU A 98 -6.44 -22.26 2.16
N THR A 99 -5.83 -21.08 2.14
CA THR A 99 -4.64 -20.78 1.35
C THR A 99 -3.61 -21.86 1.66
N ASP A 100 -3.04 -22.51 0.63
CA ASP A 100 -1.96 -23.46 0.84
C ASP A 100 -0.88 -22.77 1.68
N PHE A 101 -0.32 -23.48 2.66
CA PHE A 101 0.72 -22.94 3.53
C PHE A 101 1.89 -22.38 2.72
N SER A 102 2.20 -23.01 1.58
CA SER A 102 3.22 -22.52 0.64
C SER A 102 2.90 -21.13 0.09
N GLU A 103 1.66 -20.91 -0.34
CA GLU A 103 1.19 -19.60 -0.84
C GLU A 103 1.19 -18.56 0.28
N ALA A 104 0.73 -18.94 1.48
CA ALA A 104 0.73 -18.03 2.61
C ALA A 104 2.15 -17.57 3.00
N LYS A 105 3.10 -18.51 2.96
CA LYS A 105 4.53 -18.24 3.15
C LYS A 105 5.08 -17.32 2.06
N GLN A 106 4.69 -17.53 0.80
CA GLN A 106 5.11 -16.69 -0.31
C GLN A 106 4.62 -15.24 -0.15
N ILE A 107 3.34 -15.03 0.15
CA ILE A 107 2.76 -13.70 0.37
C ILE A 107 3.48 -12.98 1.52
N ARG A 108 3.73 -13.68 2.64
CA ARG A 108 4.49 -13.13 3.76
C ARG A 108 5.90 -12.72 3.35
N ASN A 109 6.62 -13.59 2.62
CA ASN A 109 7.98 -13.30 2.17
C ASN A 109 8.01 -12.12 1.17
N ASN A 110 7.01 -12.03 0.30
CA ASN A 110 6.86 -10.93 -0.65
C ASN A 110 6.66 -9.59 0.06
N ALA A 111 5.94 -9.58 1.18
CA ALA A 111 5.70 -8.36 1.98
C ALA A 111 6.86 -7.95 2.90
N LEU A 112 7.74 -8.89 3.26
CA LEU A 112 8.68 -8.74 4.36
C LEU A 112 9.61 -7.52 4.20
N LYS A 113 10.26 -7.38 3.03
CA LYS A 113 11.24 -6.30 2.84
C LYS A 113 10.62 -4.90 2.89
N ALA A 114 9.40 -4.77 2.38
CA ALA A 114 8.64 -3.53 2.48
C ALA A 114 8.26 -3.24 3.94
N LEU A 115 7.80 -4.24 4.69
CA LEU A 115 7.48 -4.09 6.11
C LEU A 115 8.70 -3.67 6.95
N GLU A 116 9.86 -4.30 6.75
CA GLU A 116 11.13 -3.89 7.38
C GLU A 116 11.41 -2.41 7.11
N THR A 117 11.30 -2.00 5.84
CA THR A 117 11.54 -0.60 5.45
C THR A 117 10.56 0.35 6.13
N PHE A 118 9.27 -0.01 6.19
CA PHE A 118 8.24 0.85 6.76
C PHE A 118 8.29 0.96 8.29
N LEU A 119 8.85 -0.05 8.97
CA LEU A 119 8.91 -0.10 10.43
C LEU A 119 10.22 0.43 11.00
N GLU A 120 11.33 0.30 10.26
CA GLU A 120 12.68 0.61 10.77
C GLU A 120 13.25 1.95 10.31
N SER A 121 12.74 2.51 9.20
CA SER A 121 13.15 3.83 8.67
C SER A 121 12.22 4.92 9.18
#